data_AF-A0A084QFX1-F1
#
_entry.id   AF-A0A084QFX1-F1
#
_cell.length_a   1.000
_cell.length_b   1.000
_cell.length_c   1.000
_cell.angle_alpha   90.00
_cell.angle_beta   90.00
_cell.angle_gamma   90.00
#
_symmetry.space_group_name_H-M   'P 1'
#
loop_
_entity.id
_entity.type
_entity.pdbx_description
1 polymer ?
#
loop_
_entity_poly.entity_id
_entity_poly.type
_entity_poly.pdbx_seq_one_letter_code
_entity_poly.pdbx_strand_id
1 'polypeptide(L)'
;MAPKPKPSGAVLQARFLKPLRLTELRTAVASEYKSITIRERALQQYYELCPVYKRVDEVGVTGLTPKEFNIWAHSQCIRPLRQGKISFPPKVEREFWKFVDKENIVWPQPEKNPVWGKDKNGRDLGTYTVEEYETRNKKASQLVVLDIYHDQFLWLRDSAKEKGEKLDPEVIEEEKKRRKEMAALKHELYGVYMGPLAQDPEWDDIVPIPLDEPEDALAKIAYPDYYAEAVSYLRAVMARNELSQRSLRLTEHVISMNPAHYTVWLYRIKIVKHLNIPISDEIEWLNEVALSNLKNYQIWHHRQLLLDYYYPSIAGDESAVKELARSEIEFVTRMLEEDTKNYHVWSYRHNLVSKLGLWNIGELLSTQNLIEDDLRNNSAWSHRFFLVFDDPKLQPQGGDASAPHTVPDDVLDREVNYAKEKIALAPQNQSAWNYLRGALTRGGRPFGTVQQFAEQFVSALGQDAEDVRSSHALDLLAEIYADQGDRDRSRLALQRLGEKWDPVREGYWKYRVSQLETAA
;
A
#
# COMPACT_ATOMS: atom_id res chain seq x y z
N MET A 1 60.98 -21.74 11.13
CA MET A 1 61.55 -22.81 11.96
C MET A 1 61.61 -22.33 13.41
N ALA A 2 60.68 -22.82 14.24
CA ALA A 2 60.75 -22.95 15.69
C ALA A 2 59.72 -24.06 16.04
N PRO A 3 59.99 -24.96 17.01
CA PRO A 3 59.43 -26.31 16.97
C PRO A 3 58.06 -26.43 17.62
N LYS A 4 57.19 -27.22 16.98
CA LYS A 4 55.89 -27.69 17.51
C LYS A 4 56.11 -28.58 18.74
N PRO A 5 55.36 -28.43 19.84
CA PRO A 5 55.36 -29.41 20.92
C PRO A 5 54.60 -30.67 20.47
N LYS A 6 55.24 -31.83 20.64
CA LYS A 6 54.60 -33.15 20.48
C LYS A 6 53.57 -33.36 21.59
N PRO A 7 52.39 -33.95 21.31
CA PRO A 7 51.44 -34.33 22.34
C PRO A 7 51.95 -35.57 23.09
N SER A 8 52.13 -35.47 24.40
CA SER A 8 52.42 -36.61 25.27
C SER A 8 51.16 -37.46 25.42
N GLY A 9 51.27 -38.74 25.10
CA GLY A 9 50.23 -39.73 25.32
C GLY A 9 49.90 -39.88 26.80
N ALA A 10 48.67 -39.54 27.16
CA ALA A 10 47.98 -40.07 28.31
C ALA A 10 46.52 -40.27 27.88
N VAL A 11 46.21 -41.52 27.55
CA VAL A 11 44.88 -42.01 27.21
C VAL A 11 43.99 -41.84 28.45
N LEU A 12 43.18 -40.78 28.48
CA LEU A 12 42.03 -40.71 29.38
C LEU A 12 40.89 -41.46 28.70
N GLN A 13 40.73 -42.73 29.06
CA GLN A 13 39.53 -43.51 28.79
C GLN A 13 38.32 -42.73 29.35
N ALA A 14 37.55 -42.14 28.45
CA ALA A 14 36.20 -41.69 28.77
C ALA A 14 35.40 -42.92 29.20
N ARG A 15 35.11 -43.03 30.50
CA ARG A 15 34.11 -43.96 31.01
C ARG A 15 32.76 -43.55 30.41
N PHE A 16 32.38 -44.22 29.34
CA PHE A 16 31.01 -44.25 28.85
C PHE A 16 30.10 -44.59 30.03
N LEU A 17 29.24 -43.64 30.41
CA LEU A 17 28.10 -43.91 31.30
C LEU A 17 27.25 -45.01 30.63
N LYS A 18 27.07 -46.13 31.33
CA LYS A 18 26.15 -47.18 30.90
C LYS A 18 24.75 -46.58 30.68
N PRO A 19 24.04 -46.98 29.62
CA PRO A 19 22.67 -46.54 29.40
C PRO A 19 21.76 -47.12 30.50
N LEU A 20 21.17 -46.27 31.32
CA LEU A 20 20.05 -46.63 32.19
C LEU A 20 18.87 -47.02 31.29
N ARG A 21 18.35 -48.23 31.46
CA ARG A 21 17.12 -48.71 30.80
C ARG A 21 15.97 -47.79 31.19
N LEU A 22 15.60 -46.92 30.26
CA LEU A 22 14.67 -45.80 30.44
C LEU A 22 13.24 -46.16 30.01
N THR A 23 12.83 -47.41 30.23
CA THR A 23 11.59 -47.95 29.63
C THR A 23 10.52 -48.40 30.63
N GLU A 24 10.82 -48.60 31.92
CA GLU A 24 9.84 -49.20 32.85
C GLU A 24 9.37 -48.28 34.00
N LEU A 25 9.83 -47.02 34.07
CA LEU A 25 9.31 -46.00 35.01
C LEU A 25 8.30 -45.02 34.39
N ARG A 26 7.98 -45.16 33.09
CA ARG A 26 7.22 -44.16 32.32
C ARG A 26 5.69 -44.21 32.49
N THR A 27 5.12 -45.28 33.05
CA THR A 27 3.66 -45.50 33.00
C THR A 27 2.88 -45.12 34.26
N ALA A 28 3.52 -44.98 35.43
CA ALA A 28 2.82 -44.56 36.66
C ALA A 28 3.00 -43.06 37.01
N VAL A 29 4.01 -42.39 36.44
CA VAL A 29 4.35 -40.98 36.73
C VAL A 29 3.70 -40.02 35.73
N ALA A 30 3.19 -40.52 34.59
CA ALA A 30 2.67 -39.70 33.50
C ALA A 30 1.32 -39.01 33.79
N SER A 31 0.58 -39.39 34.84
CA SER A 31 -0.72 -38.79 35.15
C SER A 31 -0.65 -37.58 36.10
N GLU A 32 0.33 -37.50 37.01
CA GLU A 32 0.49 -36.35 37.93
C GLU A 32 1.27 -35.17 37.30
N TYR A 33 2.08 -35.41 36.27
CA TYR A 33 2.93 -34.37 35.65
C TYR A 33 2.21 -33.52 34.59
N LYS A 34 0.92 -33.78 34.32
CA LYS A 34 0.15 -33.00 33.33
C LYS A 34 -0.29 -31.62 33.82
N SER A 35 -0.31 -31.38 35.13
CA SER A 35 -0.81 -30.12 35.71
C SER A 35 0.27 -29.20 36.28
N ILE A 36 1.53 -29.65 36.37
CA ILE A 36 2.61 -28.80 36.89
C ILE A 36 3.23 -27.96 35.77
N THR A 37 3.62 -26.74 36.13
CA THR A 37 4.37 -25.84 35.27
C THR A 37 5.83 -26.29 35.14
N ILE A 38 6.50 -25.85 34.08
CA ILE A 38 7.93 -26.11 33.89
C ILE A 38 8.78 -25.52 35.03
N ARG A 39 8.37 -24.37 35.57
CA ARG A 39 9.02 -23.78 36.75
C ARG A 39 8.91 -24.71 37.96
N GLU A 40 7.73 -25.28 38.21
CA GLU A 40 7.52 -26.22 39.31
C GLU A 40 8.31 -27.53 39.09
N ARG A 41 8.32 -28.06 37.86
CA ARG A 41 9.13 -29.24 37.51
C ARG A 41 10.61 -28.98 37.73
N ALA A 42 11.13 -27.82 37.32
CA ALA A 42 12.54 -27.47 37.51
C ALA A 42 12.87 -27.27 39.00
N LEU A 43 11.96 -26.68 39.78
CA LEU A 43 12.13 -26.53 41.22
C LEU A 43 12.11 -27.88 41.95
N GLN A 44 11.25 -28.82 41.54
CA GLN A 44 11.25 -30.19 42.05
C GLN A 44 12.59 -30.88 41.73
N GLN A 45 13.05 -30.82 40.48
CA GLN A 45 14.35 -31.36 40.08
C GLN A 45 15.52 -30.72 40.84
N TYR A 46 15.46 -29.40 41.08
CA TYR A 46 16.46 -28.70 41.89
C TYR A 46 16.52 -29.29 43.31
N TYR A 47 15.38 -29.48 43.96
CA TYR A 47 15.35 -30.06 45.31
C TYR A 47 15.72 -31.54 45.36
N GLU A 48 15.43 -32.32 44.32
CA GLU A 48 15.90 -33.71 44.19
C GLU A 48 17.42 -33.79 44.08
N LEU A 49 18.03 -32.89 43.30
CA LEU A 49 19.49 -32.83 43.12
C LEU A 49 20.21 -32.16 44.30
N CYS A 50 19.54 -31.25 45.00
CA CYS A 50 20.08 -30.41 46.07
C CYS A 50 19.18 -30.45 47.32
N PRO A 51 19.00 -31.61 47.98
CA PRO A 51 18.02 -31.79 49.06
C PRO A 51 18.30 -30.91 50.28
N VAL A 52 19.57 -30.58 50.55
CA VAL A 52 19.95 -29.68 51.65
C VAL A 52 19.37 -28.27 51.48
N TYR A 53 19.18 -27.80 50.24
CA TYR A 53 18.61 -26.48 49.98
C TYR A 53 17.10 -26.46 50.22
N LYS A 54 16.38 -27.57 49.96
CA LYS A 54 14.98 -27.71 50.37
C LYS A 54 14.84 -27.54 51.89
N ARG A 55 15.74 -28.19 52.64
CA ARG A 55 15.78 -28.08 54.11
C ARG A 55 16.07 -26.65 54.56
N VAL A 56 17.03 -25.95 53.91
CA VAL A 56 17.28 -24.53 54.18
C VAL A 56 16.02 -23.68 53.98
N ASP A 57 15.26 -23.92 52.92
CA ASP A 57 14.02 -23.17 52.65
C ASP A 57 12.89 -23.50 53.65
N GLU A 58 12.84 -24.73 54.17
CA GLU A 58 11.83 -25.18 55.14
C GLU A 58 12.11 -24.76 56.59
N VAL A 59 13.36 -24.84 57.05
CA VAL A 59 13.74 -24.67 58.47
C VAL A 59 14.77 -23.56 58.72
N GLY A 60 15.27 -22.91 57.67
CA GLY A 60 16.36 -21.94 57.76
C GLY A 60 17.72 -22.58 58.05
N VAL A 61 18.80 -21.84 57.83
CA VAL A 61 20.19 -22.34 58.05
C VAL A 61 20.42 -22.75 59.51
N THR A 62 19.78 -22.06 60.45
CA THR A 62 19.88 -22.33 61.90
C THR A 62 19.11 -23.58 62.34
N GLY A 63 18.19 -24.07 61.51
CA GLY A 63 17.42 -25.29 61.75
C GLY A 63 18.05 -26.55 61.16
N LEU A 64 19.18 -26.43 60.47
CA LEU A 64 19.89 -27.57 59.87
C LEU A 64 20.60 -28.41 60.94
N THR A 65 20.60 -29.73 60.75
CA THR A 65 21.48 -30.62 61.52
C THR A 65 22.95 -30.32 61.22
N PRO A 66 23.90 -30.70 62.10
CA PRO A 66 25.33 -30.49 61.84
C PRO A 66 25.81 -31.11 60.52
N LYS A 67 25.20 -32.22 60.09
CA LYS A 67 25.51 -32.86 58.81
C LYS A 67 24.99 -32.03 57.63
N GLU A 68 23.72 -31.63 57.67
CA GLU A 68 23.10 -30.78 56.62
C GLU A 68 23.81 -29.43 56.52
N PHE A 69 24.16 -28.80 57.64
CA PHE A 69 24.91 -27.56 57.65
C PHE A 69 26.28 -27.71 56.97
N ASN A 70 27.01 -28.79 57.24
CA ASN A 70 28.29 -29.05 56.57
C ASN A 70 28.11 -29.25 55.07
N ILE A 71 27.10 -30.02 54.63
CA ILE A 71 26.82 -30.22 53.19
C ILE A 71 26.48 -28.88 52.52
N TRP A 72 25.59 -28.07 53.13
CA TRP A 72 25.22 -26.76 52.63
C TRP A 72 26.42 -25.82 52.54
N ALA A 73 27.21 -25.69 53.61
CA ALA A 73 28.38 -24.81 53.66
C ALA A 73 29.43 -25.20 52.61
N HIS A 74 29.73 -26.50 52.46
CA HIS A 74 30.66 -26.97 51.44
C HIS A 74 30.13 -26.67 50.04
N SER A 75 28.82 -26.85 49.82
CA SER A 75 28.17 -26.58 48.53
C SER A 75 28.25 -25.10 48.12
N GLN A 76 28.21 -24.16 49.08
CA GLN A 76 28.35 -22.71 48.84
C GLN A 76 29.77 -22.32 48.40
N CYS A 77 30.79 -23.07 48.83
CA CYS A 77 32.19 -22.79 48.50
C CYS A 77 32.61 -23.31 47.11
N ILE A 78 31.86 -24.23 46.49
CA ILE A 78 32.26 -24.87 45.22
C ILE A 78 32.37 -23.84 44.08
N ARG A 79 31.36 -22.99 43.90
CA ARG A 79 31.33 -22.00 42.81
C ARG A 79 32.42 -20.92 42.95
N PRO A 80 32.58 -20.26 44.11
CA PRO A 80 33.66 -19.28 44.29
C PRO A 80 35.06 -19.91 44.15
N LEU A 81 35.26 -21.15 44.61
CA LEU A 81 36.56 -21.83 44.52
C LEU A 81 36.93 -22.12 43.06
N ARG A 82 35.98 -22.63 42.25
CA ARG A 82 36.19 -22.88 40.81
C ARG A 82 36.34 -21.60 39.99
N GLN A 83 35.71 -20.51 40.40
CA GLN A 83 35.86 -19.19 39.79
C GLN A 83 37.14 -18.47 40.24
N GLY A 84 37.94 -19.07 41.14
CA GLY A 84 39.16 -18.46 41.68
C GLY A 84 38.91 -17.27 42.62
N LYS A 85 37.67 -17.06 43.07
CA LYS A 85 37.28 -15.98 44.00
C LYS A 85 37.68 -16.29 45.44
N ILE A 86 37.79 -17.57 45.77
CA ILE A 86 38.37 -18.06 47.03
C ILE A 86 39.43 -19.11 46.69
N SER A 87 40.41 -19.28 47.56
CA SER A 87 41.46 -20.29 47.42
C SER A 87 41.68 -20.95 48.77
N PHE A 88 41.90 -22.27 48.75
CA PHE A 88 42.22 -23.05 49.93
C PHE A 88 43.67 -23.53 49.88
N PRO A 89 44.36 -23.67 51.03
CA PRO A 89 45.66 -24.34 51.07
C PRO A 89 45.55 -25.77 50.48
N PRO A 90 46.58 -26.30 49.79
CA PRO A 90 46.49 -27.55 49.02
C PRO A 90 45.97 -28.77 49.81
N LYS A 91 46.27 -28.83 51.11
CA LYS A 91 45.77 -29.88 52.01
C LYS A 91 44.27 -29.73 52.29
N VAL A 92 43.81 -28.50 52.52
CA VAL A 92 42.40 -28.17 52.80
C VAL A 92 41.55 -28.36 51.55
N GLU A 93 42.06 -27.96 50.39
CA GLU A 93 41.38 -28.16 49.12
C GLU A 93 41.17 -29.65 48.81
N ARG A 94 42.19 -30.49 49.08
CA ARG A 94 42.08 -31.93 48.88
C ARG A 94 41.01 -32.57 49.78
N GLU A 95 40.95 -32.18 51.05
CA GLU A 95 39.92 -32.67 51.98
C GLU A 95 38.52 -32.13 51.63
N PHE A 96 38.44 -30.88 51.15
CA PHE A 96 37.19 -30.29 50.63
C PHE A 96 36.61 -31.10 49.47
N TRP A 97 37.41 -31.42 48.45
CA TRP A 97 36.94 -32.22 47.31
C TRP A 97 36.60 -33.66 47.70
N LYS A 98 37.37 -34.28 48.62
CA LYS A 98 37.01 -35.59 49.18
C LYS A 98 35.65 -35.58 49.86
N PHE A 99 35.31 -34.50 50.58
CA PHE A 99 34.02 -34.34 51.23
C PHE A 99 32.89 -34.17 50.20
N VAL A 100 33.10 -33.33 49.18
CA VAL A 100 32.17 -33.12 48.05
C VAL A 100 31.85 -34.45 47.36
N ASP A 101 32.87 -35.27 47.07
CA ASP A 101 32.68 -36.58 46.44
C ASP A 101 31.98 -37.57 47.38
N LYS A 102 32.38 -37.61 48.66
CA LYS A 102 31.82 -38.53 49.65
C LYS A 102 30.32 -38.30 49.88
N GLU A 103 29.90 -37.04 49.96
CA GLU A 103 28.49 -36.68 50.17
C GLU A 103 27.72 -36.48 48.85
N ASN A 104 28.32 -36.82 47.70
CA ASN A 104 27.74 -36.70 46.36
C ASN A 104 27.14 -35.31 46.07
N ILE A 105 27.82 -34.24 46.47
CA ILE A 105 27.32 -32.88 46.27
C ILE A 105 27.36 -32.54 44.76
N VAL A 106 26.18 -32.33 44.18
CA VAL A 106 26.01 -32.07 42.74
C VAL A 106 26.68 -30.76 42.33
N TRP A 107 27.52 -30.82 41.28
CA TRP A 107 28.18 -29.68 40.68
C TRP A 107 28.33 -29.87 39.15
N PRO A 108 28.10 -28.84 38.30
CA PRO A 108 27.60 -27.51 38.64
C PRO A 108 26.21 -27.55 39.27
N GLN A 109 25.99 -26.71 40.28
CA GLN A 109 24.68 -26.64 40.93
C GLN A 109 23.64 -26.11 39.94
N PRO A 110 22.47 -26.78 39.82
CA PRO A 110 21.37 -26.25 39.02
C PRO A 110 20.91 -24.91 39.58
N GLU A 111 20.41 -24.03 38.72
CA GLU A 111 19.83 -22.76 39.15
C GLU A 111 18.45 -23.00 39.76
N LYS A 112 18.18 -22.43 40.94
CA LYS A 112 16.90 -22.61 41.65
C LYS A 112 15.71 -22.00 40.90
N ASN A 113 15.91 -20.83 40.28
CA ASN A 113 14.89 -20.09 39.55
C ASN A 113 15.44 -19.63 38.20
N PRO A 114 15.55 -20.52 37.19
CA PRO A 114 16.07 -20.14 35.89
C PRO A 114 15.13 -19.14 35.21
N VAL A 115 15.72 -18.23 34.43
CA VAL A 115 14.97 -17.28 33.60
C VAL A 115 14.54 -17.99 32.32
N TRP A 116 13.25 -18.28 32.20
CA TRP A 116 12.70 -18.99 31.04
C TRP A 116 12.46 -18.11 29.82
N GLY A 117 12.37 -16.79 30.01
CA GLY A 117 11.99 -15.84 28.96
C GLY A 117 10.47 -15.73 28.78
N LYS A 118 10.06 -14.97 27.76
CA LYS A 118 8.65 -14.74 27.41
C LYS A 118 8.34 -15.28 26.03
N ASP A 119 7.10 -15.68 25.81
CA ASP A 119 6.60 -15.97 24.47
C ASP A 119 6.20 -14.69 23.70
N LYS A 120 5.73 -14.87 22.47
CA LYS A 120 5.28 -13.77 21.59
C LYS A 120 4.14 -12.91 22.16
N ASN A 121 3.38 -13.43 23.13
CA ASN A 121 2.28 -12.73 23.79
C ASN A 121 2.72 -12.13 25.14
N GLY A 122 4.00 -12.25 25.50
CA GLY A 122 4.53 -11.79 26.78
C GLY A 122 4.28 -12.74 27.95
N ARG A 123 3.72 -13.95 27.76
CA ARG A 123 3.55 -14.95 28.82
C ARG A 123 4.91 -15.54 29.18
N ASP A 124 5.19 -15.62 30.47
CA ASP A 124 6.40 -16.24 31.00
C ASP A 124 6.41 -17.74 30.67
N LEU A 125 7.45 -18.19 29.98
CA LEU A 125 7.62 -19.59 29.56
C LEU A 125 7.70 -20.56 30.75
N GLY A 126 8.09 -20.08 31.94
CA GLY A 126 8.09 -20.88 33.16
C GLY A 126 6.69 -21.28 33.63
N THR A 127 5.65 -20.59 33.15
CA THR A 127 4.23 -20.88 33.45
C THR A 127 3.61 -21.90 32.48
N TYR A 128 4.37 -22.39 31.50
CA TYR A 128 3.89 -23.40 30.56
C TYR A 128 3.74 -24.74 31.28
N THR A 129 2.73 -25.52 30.89
CA THR A 129 2.71 -26.95 31.22
C THR A 129 3.90 -27.64 30.58
N VAL A 130 4.26 -28.81 31.09
CA VAL A 130 5.32 -29.62 30.51
C VAL A 130 5.09 -29.90 29.03
N GLU A 131 3.85 -30.21 28.64
CA GLU A 131 3.48 -30.53 27.27
C GLU A 131 3.54 -29.32 26.33
N GLU A 132 3.08 -28.15 26.79
CA GLU A 132 3.20 -26.88 26.06
C GLU A 132 4.68 -26.57 25.75
N TYR A 133 5.55 -26.71 26.76
CA TYR A 133 6.97 -26.42 26.63
C TYR A 133 7.71 -27.45 25.77
N GLU A 134 7.38 -28.74 25.89
CA GLU A 134 7.96 -29.78 25.03
C GLU A 134 7.56 -29.59 23.56
N THR A 135 6.31 -29.19 23.29
CA THR A 135 5.83 -28.84 21.95
C THR A 135 6.59 -27.64 21.39
N ARG A 136 6.77 -26.58 22.19
CA ARG A 136 7.58 -25.42 21.83
C ARG A 136 9.04 -25.80 21.52
N ASN A 137 9.65 -26.64 22.35
CA ASN A 137 11.04 -27.07 22.17
C ASN A 137 11.24 -27.92 20.91
N LYS A 138 10.26 -28.75 20.54
CA LYS A 138 10.29 -29.48 19.26
C LYS A 138 10.35 -28.51 18.09
N LYS A 139 9.50 -27.48 18.08
CA LYS A 139 9.49 -26.43 17.05
C LYS A 139 10.78 -25.62 17.02
N ALA A 140 11.31 -25.25 18.18
CA ALA A 140 12.61 -24.58 18.28
C ALA A 140 13.76 -25.46 17.74
N SER A 141 13.72 -26.76 18.02
CA SER A 141 14.71 -27.71 17.50
C SER A 141 14.59 -27.88 15.97
N GLN A 142 13.36 -27.93 15.45
CA GLN A 142 13.11 -27.93 14.01
C GLN A 142 13.69 -26.68 13.35
N LEU A 143 13.48 -25.49 13.95
CA LEU A 143 14.04 -24.25 13.44
C LEU A 143 15.58 -24.29 13.37
N VAL A 144 16.25 -24.78 14.41
CA VAL A 144 17.72 -24.94 14.42
C VAL A 144 18.19 -25.85 13.29
N VAL A 145 17.48 -26.95 13.03
CA VAL A 145 17.80 -27.86 11.92
C VAL A 145 17.66 -27.15 10.57
N LEU A 146 16.58 -26.36 10.39
CA LEU A 146 16.38 -25.58 9.18
C LEU A 146 17.44 -24.49 9.00
N ASP A 147 17.85 -23.81 10.08
CA ASP A 147 18.93 -22.81 10.05
C ASP A 147 20.25 -23.45 9.57
N ILE A 148 20.60 -24.68 10.02
CA ILE A 148 21.79 -25.39 9.54
C ILE A 148 21.73 -25.65 8.03
N TYR A 149 20.58 -26.08 7.51
CA TYR A 149 20.41 -26.29 6.06
C TYR A 149 20.40 -24.98 5.26
N HIS A 150 19.89 -23.89 5.85
CA HIS A 150 19.96 -22.55 5.27
C HIS A 150 21.41 -22.08 5.16
N ASP A 151 22.22 -22.24 6.20
CA ASP A 151 23.66 -21.90 6.17
C ASP A 151 24.41 -22.70 5.09
N GLN A 152 24.06 -23.98 4.92
CA GLN A 152 24.60 -24.82 3.85
C GLN A 152 24.21 -24.27 2.46
N PHE A 153 22.96 -23.84 2.27
CA PHE A 153 22.51 -23.20 1.03
C PHE A 153 23.30 -21.92 0.75
N LEU A 154 23.48 -21.04 1.74
CA LEU A 154 24.24 -19.80 1.58
C LEU A 154 25.68 -20.09 1.12
N TRP A 155 26.33 -21.07 1.73
CA TRP A 155 27.67 -21.51 1.33
C TRP A 155 27.70 -22.02 -0.13
N LEU A 156 26.74 -22.86 -0.53
CA LEU A 156 26.64 -23.35 -1.91
C LEU A 156 26.44 -22.21 -2.90
N ARG A 157 25.57 -21.26 -2.58
CA ARG A 157 25.28 -20.08 -3.41
C ARG A 157 26.51 -19.21 -3.58
N ASP A 158 27.21 -18.91 -2.50
CA ASP A 158 28.40 -18.05 -2.55
C ASP A 158 29.53 -18.74 -3.31
N SER A 159 29.70 -20.05 -3.13
CA SER A 159 30.65 -20.85 -3.93
C SER A 159 30.30 -20.85 -5.43
N ALA A 160 29.03 -20.99 -5.78
CA ALA A 160 28.59 -20.95 -7.18
C ALA A 160 28.81 -19.56 -7.81
N LYS A 161 28.51 -18.48 -7.07
CA LYS A 161 28.77 -17.09 -7.48
C LYS A 161 30.25 -16.85 -7.76
N GLU A 162 31.15 -17.32 -6.88
CA GLU A 162 32.61 -17.21 -7.08
C GLU A 162 33.09 -17.93 -8.34
N LYS A 163 32.45 -19.04 -8.71
CA LYS A 163 32.76 -19.82 -9.93
C LYS A 163 32.06 -19.29 -11.19
N GLY A 164 31.16 -18.33 -11.07
CA GLY A 164 30.30 -17.88 -12.18
C GLY A 164 29.27 -18.93 -12.62
N GLU A 165 28.98 -19.91 -11.76
CA GLU A 165 28.01 -20.98 -12.01
C GLU A 165 26.62 -20.58 -11.52
N LYS A 166 25.58 -21.07 -12.20
CA LYS A 166 24.20 -20.95 -11.72
C LYS A 166 23.88 -22.15 -10.83
N LEU A 167 23.21 -21.88 -9.71
CA LEU A 167 22.65 -22.93 -8.87
C LEU A 167 21.52 -23.67 -9.60
N ASP A 168 21.35 -24.93 -9.24
CA ASP A 168 20.23 -25.75 -9.68
C ASP A 168 18.90 -25.09 -9.25
N PRO A 169 17.94 -24.89 -10.17
CA PRO A 169 16.60 -24.40 -9.83
C PRO A 169 15.91 -25.19 -8.72
N GLU A 170 16.11 -26.50 -8.63
CA GLU A 170 15.51 -27.33 -7.57
C GLU A 170 16.02 -26.93 -6.19
N VAL A 171 17.32 -26.65 -6.06
CA VAL A 171 17.94 -26.19 -4.81
C VAL A 171 17.39 -24.83 -4.38
N ILE A 172 17.10 -23.94 -5.33
CA ILE A 172 16.49 -22.63 -5.06
C ILE A 172 15.05 -22.79 -4.56
N GLU A 173 14.25 -23.67 -5.18
CA GLU A 173 12.87 -23.92 -4.75
C GLU A 173 12.80 -24.61 -3.39
N GLU A 174 13.70 -25.55 -3.10
CA GLU A 174 13.84 -26.14 -1.76
C GLU A 174 14.17 -25.08 -0.71
N GLU A 175 15.07 -24.14 -1.03
CA GLU A 175 15.39 -23.04 -0.14
C GLU A 175 14.20 -22.10 0.09
N LYS A 176 13.41 -21.78 -0.95
CA LYS A 176 12.19 -20.98 -0.78
C LYS A 176 11.20 -21.69 0.16
N LYS A 177 11.02 -23.01 0.02
CA LYS A 177 10.18 -23.80 0.92
C LYS A 177 10.72 -23.77 2.36
N ARG A 178 12.03 -23.92 2.52
CA ARG A 178 12.73 -23.86 3.82
C ARG A 178 12.50 -22.52 4.51
N ARG A 179 12.70 -21.40 3.81
CA ARG A 179 12.49 -20.05 4.35
C ARG A 179 11.05 -19.78 4.76
N LYS A 180 10.07 -20.31 4.03
CA LYS A 180 8.65 -20.26 4.42
C LYS A 180 8.39 -20.99 5.73
N GLU A 181 8.95 -22.19 5.90
CA GLU A 181 8.83 -22.96 7.14
C GLU A 181 9.55 -22.25 8.31
N MET A 182 10.74 -21.72 8.07
CA MET A 182 11.49 -20.93 9.06
C MET A 182 10.73 -19.68 9.47
N ALA A 183 10.13 -18.94 8.53
CA ALA A 183 9.33 -17.76 8.82
C ALA A 183 8.11 -18.10 9.68
N ALA A 184 7.40 -19.19 9.36
CA ALA A 184 6.27 -19.65 10.15
C ALA A 184 6.69 -20.03 11.59
N LEU A 185 7.79 -20.77 11.74
CA LEU A 185 8.34 -21.14 13.04
C LEU A 185 8.82 -19.90 13.82
N LYS A 186 9.55 -18.97 13.19
CA LYS A 186 10.01 -17.73 13.85
C LYS A 186 8.84 -16.87 14.33
N HIS A 187 7.79 -16.74 13.51
CA HIS A 187 6.59 -16.03 13.90
C HIS A 187 5.86 -16.72 15.06
N GLU A 188 5.71 -18.04 15.01
CA GLU A 188 5.05 -18.77 16.09
C GLU A 188 5.83 -18.71 17.41
N LEU A 189 7.14 -18.90 17.35
CA LEU A 189 8.01 -19.04 18.51
C LEU A 189 8.38 -17.69 19.14
N TYR A 190 8.50 -16.63 18.33
CA TYR A 190 9.09 -15.36 18.75
C TYR A 190 8.31 -14.13 18.30
N GLY A 191 7.24 -14.28 17.51
CA GLY A 191 6.46 -13.15 17.00
C GLY A 191 7.18 -12.35 15.90
N VAL A 192 8.31 -12.83 15.40
CA VAL A 192 9.07 -12.15 14.33
C VAL A 192 8.35 -12.31 13.01
N TYR A 193 7.96 -11.19 12.39
CA TYR A 193 7.46 -11.18 11.02
C TYR A 193 8.64 -11.23 10.04
N MET A 194 8.60 -12.22 9.15
CA MET A 194 9.47 -12.30 7.98
C MET A 194 8.54 -12.25 6.79
N GLY A 195 8.59 -11.19 5.98
CA GLY A 195 7.69 -11.07 4.85
C GLY A 195 8.19 -11.81 3.60
N PRO A 196 7.41 -11.79 2.51
CA PRO A 196 7.71 -12.57 1.31
C PRO A 196 9.05 -12.22 0.66
N LEU A 197 9.49 -10.97 0.73
CA LEU A 197 10.73 -10.52 0.08
C LEU A 197 11.95 -11.04 0.85
N ALA A 198 11.96 -10.95 2.18
CA ALA A 198 13.04 -11.52 3.00
C ALA A 198 13.13 -13.05 2.89
N GLN A 199 12.03 -13.71 2.54
CA GLN A 199 11.99 -15.16 2.33
C GLN A 199 12.42 -15.59 0.93
N ASP A 200 12.60 -14.67 -0.01
CA ASP A 200 12.97 -15.01 -1.39
C ASP A 200 14.49 -14.84 -1.58
N PRO A 201 15.23 -15.93 -1.92
CA PRO A 201 16.67 -15.86 -2.18
C PRO A 201 17.06 -14.86 -3.27
N GLU A 202 16.13 -14.49 -4.16
CA GLU A 202 16.36 -13.44 -5.16
C GLU A 202 16.70 -12.09 -4.52
N TRP A 203 16.29 -11.82 -3.28
CA TRP A 203 16.47 -10.54 -2.60
C TRP A 203 17.65 -10.49 -1.63
N ASP A 204 18.44 -11.57 -1.52
CA ASP A 204 19.54 -11.70 -0.56
C ASP A 204 20.67 -10.65 -0.74
N ASP A 205 20.83 -10.10 -1.94
CA ASP A 205 21.82 -9.05 -2.22
C ASP A 205 21.32 -7.64 -1.87
N ILE A 206 20.08 -7.51 -1.39
CA ILE A 206 19.45 -6.24 -1.02
C ILE A 206 19.28 -6.18 0.48
N VAL A 207 19.93 -5.19 1.09
CA VAL A 207 19.69 -4.85 2.50
C VAL A 207 18.53 -3.84 2.54
N PRO A 208 17.38 -4.16 3.16
CA PRO A 208 16.23 -3.26 3.22
C PRO A 208 16.55 -1.98 3.99
N ILE A 209 16.01 -0.84 3.55
CA ILE A 209 16.18 0.46 4.21
C ILE A 209 14.86 0.84 4.88
N PRO A 210 14.69 0.59 6.20
CA PRO A 210 13.43 0.86 6.90
C PRO A 210 13.11 2.36 6.94
N LEU A 211 11.85 2.67 7.24
CA LEU A 211 11.47 4.05 7.56
C LEU A 211 11.87 4.40 8.98
N ASP A 212 12.79 5.36 9.06
CA ASP A 212 13.19 5.99 10.30
C ASP A 212 12.43 7.31 10.45
N GLU A 213 11.52 7.37 11.42
CA GLU A 213 10.75 8.55 11.78
C GLU A 213 11.06 8.92 13.23
N PRO A 214 11.25 10.23 13.54
CA PRO A 214 11.43 10.71 14.90
C PRO A 214 10.32 10.23 15.85
N GLU A 215 10.66 10.06 17.14
CA GLU A 215 9.70 9.63 18.15
C GLU A 215 8.53 10.61 18.32
N ASP A 216 8.74 11.89 18.05
CA ASP A 216 7.76 12.98 18.16
C ASP A 216 7.01 13.28 16.85
N ALA A 217 7.07 12.38 15.86
CA ALA A 217 6.35 12.53 14.60
C ALA A 217 4.83 12.62 14.79
N LEU A 218 4.25 13.76 14.41
CA LEU A 218 2.84 14.14 14.69
C LEU A 218 1.78 13.33 13.90
N ALA A 219 2.17 12.57 12.87
CA ALA A 219 1.27 11.80 12.01
C ALA A 219 1.86 10.43 11.61
N LYS A 220 2.57 9.79 12.53
CA LYS A 220 3.19 8.48 12.31
C LYS A 220 2.12 7.42 12.01
N ILE A 221 2.24 6.79 10.86
CA ILE A 221 1.33 5.69 10.48
C ILE A 221 1.88 4.39 11.08
N ALA A 222 1.04 3.66 11.80
CA ALA A 222 1.34 2.29 12.23
C ALA A 222 1.22 1.34 11.03
N TYR A 223 2.23 1.35 10.15
CA TYR A 223 2.23 0.51 8.95
C TYR A 223 2.18 -0.97 9.32
N PRO A 224 1.37 -1.78 8.61
CA PRO A 224 1.44 -3.23 8.77
C PRO A 224 2.79 -3.75 8.26
N ASP A 225 3.29 -4.83 8.87
CA ASP A 225 4.65 -5.34 8.61
C ASP A 225 4.91 -5.66 7.13
N TYR A 226 3.89 -6.15 6.41
CA TYR A 226 4.00 -6.45 4.98
C TYR A 226 4.26 -5.19 4.12
N TYR A 227 3.64 -4.06 4.48
CA TYR A 227 3.82 -2.80 3.77
C TYR A 227 5.18 -2.19 4.13
N ALA A 228 5.54 -2.23 5.41
CA ALA A 228 6.84 -1.76 5.90
C ALA A 228 8.00 -2.52 5.23
N GLU A 229 7.87 -3.85 5.07
CA GLU A 229 8.84 -4.66 4.33
C GLU A 229 8.96 -4.20 2.88
N ALA A 230 7.86 -4.21 2.11
CA ALA A 230 7.89 -3.87 0.70
C ALA A 230 8.47 -2.48 0.43
N VAL A 231 8.10 -1.49 1.24
CA VAL A 231 8.61 -0.11 1.11
C VAL A 231 10.09 -0.03 1.52
N SER A 232 10.55 -0.83 2.47
CA SER A 232 11.96 -0.86 2.86
C SER A 232 12.86 -1.42 1.75
N TYR A 233 12.41 -2.46 1.04
CA TYR A 233 13.07 -2.96 -0.16
C TYR A 233 12.98 -1.96 -1.31
N LEU A 234 11.83 -1.29 -1.48
CA LEU A 234 11.65 -0.27 -2.51
C LEU A 234 12.68 0.85 -2.34
N ARG A 235 12.88 1.34 -1.10
CA ARG A 235 13.90 2.34 -0.79
C ARG A 235 15.30 1.86 -1.11
N ALA A 236 15.62 0.60 -0.80
CA ALA A 236 16.92 0.02 -1.09
C ALA A 236 17.22 -0.06 -2.59
N VAL A 237 16.28 -0.56 -3.40
CA VAL A 237 16.47 -0.64 -4.87
C VAL A 237 16.51 0.75 -5.51
N MET A 238 15.69 1.68 -5.02
CA MET A 238 15.70 3.07 -5.48
C MET A 238 17.02 3.78 -5.16
N ALA A 239 17.57 3.58 -3.96
CA ALA A 239 18.86 4.14 -3.56
C ALA A 239 20.02 3.62 -4.43
N ARG A 240 19.91 2.37 -4.93
CA ARG A 240 20.85 1.77 -5.87
C ARG A 240 20.55 2.09 -7.34
N ASN A 241 19.45 2.78 -7.62
CA ASN A 241 18.91 3.00 -8.96
C ASN A 241 18.80 1.69 -9.78
N GLU A 242 18.31 0.62 -9.14
CA GLU A 242 18.23 -0.71 -9.75
C GLU A 242 17.03 -0.83 -10.70
N LEU A 243 17.28 -0.84 -12.00
CA LEU A 243 16.23 -0.95 -13.03
C LEU A 243 16.11 -2.40 -13.52
N SER A 244 15.51 -3.27 -12.72
CA SER A 244 15.44 -4.73 -12.96
C SER A 244 14.01 -5.27 -13.01
N GLN A 245 13.83 -6.49 -13.53
CA GLN A 245 12.52 -7.16 -13.57
C GLN A 245 11.94 -7.40 -12.16
N ARG A 246 12.79 -7.71 -11.17
CA ARG A 246 12.35 -7.85 -9.78
C ARG A 246 11.92 -6.51 -9.18
N SER A 247 12.59 -5.42 -9.55
CA SER A 247 12.16 -4.07 -9.16
C SER A 247 10.81 -3.71 -9.78
N LEU A 248 10.55 -4.11 -11.02
CA LEU A 248 9.24 -3.93 -11.66
C LEU A 248 8.12 -4.65 -10.86
N ARG A 249 8.32 -5.93 -10.52
CA ARG A 249 7.38 -6.70 -9.68
C ARG A 249 7.20 -6.06 -8.29
N LEU A 250 8.26 -5.53 -7.70
CA LEU A 250 8.16 -4.82 -6.42
C LEU A 250 7.32 -3.54 -6.55
N THR A 251 7.47 -2.77 -7.63
CA THR A 251 6.64 -1.58 -7.83
C THR A 251 5.16 -1.93 -7.94
N GLU A 252 4.82 -3.00 -8.64
CA GLU A 252 3.45 -3.51 -8.73
C GLU A 252 2.90 -3.90 -7.36
N HIS A 253 3.68 -4.63 -6.55
CA HIS A 253 3.28 -5.01 -5.20
C HIS A 253 3.04 -3.78 -4.29
N VAL A 254 3.91 -2.77 -4.36
CA VAL A 254 3.72 -1.54 -3.57
C VAL A 254 2.50 -0.74 -4.05
N ILE A 255 2.27 -0.68 -5.37
CA ILE A 255 1.12 0.00 -5.97
C ILE A 255 -0.19 -0.67 -5.59
N SER A 256 -0.24 -2.01 -5.52
CA SER A 256 -1.47 -2.71 -5.12
C SER A 256 -1.88 -2.44 -3.67
N MET A 257 -0.93 -2.06 -2.81
CA MET A 257 -1.20 -1.65 -1.43
C MET A 257 -1.45 -0.14 -1.27
N ASN A 258 -0.74 0.69 -2.03
CA ASN A 258 -0.89 2.14 -2.01
C ASN A 258 -0.73 2.73 -3.42
N PRO A 259 -1.82 2.76 -4.22
CA PRO A 259 -1.77 3.28 -5.58
C PRO A 259 -1.59 4.80 -5.62
N ALA A 260 -1.69 5.51 -4.49
CA ALA A 260 -1.44 6.95 -4.42
C ALA A 260 0.04 7.31 -4.22
N HIS A 261 0.93 6.32 -4.05
CA HIS A 261 2.34 6.57 -3.81
C HIS A 261 3.08 7.02 -5.09
N TYR A 262 3.03 8.31 -5.39
CA TYR A 262 3.55 8.88 -6.64
C TYR A 262 5.03 8.55 -6.94
N THR A 263 5.87 8.40 -5.92
CA THR A 263 7.28 8.04 -6.09
C THR A 263 7.47 6.68 -6.76
N VAL A 264 6.66 5.68 -6.40
CA VAL A 264 6.78 4.34 -7.00
C VAL A 264 6.34 4.33 -8.46
N TRP A 265 5.35 5.15 -8.83
CA TRP A 265 4.94 5.33 -10.24
C TRP A 265 6.04 5.94 -11.10
N LEU A 266 6.69 7.00 -10.60
CA LEU A 266 7.83 7.62 -11.27
C LEU A 266 9.02 6.67 -11.39
N TYR A 267 9.20 5.77 -10.42
CA TYR A 267 10.22 4.73 -10.50
C TYR A 267 9.83 3.65 -11.52
N ARG A 268 8.58 3.19 -11.50
CA ARG A 268 8.04 2.19 -12.42
C ARG A 268 8.21 2.59 -13.88
N ILE A 269 7.83 3.82 -14.26
CA ILE A 269 7.99 4.27 -15.65
C ILE A 269 9.46 4.29 -16.10
N LYS A 270 10.41 4.56 -15.19
CA LYS A 270 11.86 4.46 -15.51
C LYS A 270 12.25 3.02 -15.79
N ILE A 271 11.76 2.07 -15.00
CA ILE A 271 12.01 0.64 -15.18
C ILE A 271 11.41 0.15 -16.51
N VAL A 272 10.14 0.48 -16.77
CA VAL A 272 9.41 0.13 -18.01
C VAL A 272 10.21 0.57 -19.24
N LYS A 273 10.68 1.83 -19.25
CA LYS A 273 11.51 2.37 -20.34
C LYS A 273 12.87 1.68 -20.45
N HIS A 274 13.55 1.46 -19.32
CA HIS A 274 14.89 0.87 -19.31
C HIS A 274 14.89 -0.59 -19.79
N LEU A 275 13.91 -1.38 -19.35
CA LEU A 275 13.77 -2.78 -19.72
C LEU A 275 13.10 -2.99 -21.08
N ASN A 276 12.61 -1.91 -21.71
CA ASN A 276 11.81 -1.96 -22.93
C ASN A 276 10.61 -2.92 -22.80
N ILE A 277 9.89 -2.82 -21.68
CA ILE A 277 8.66 -3.59 -21.48
C ILE A 277 7.67 -3.20 -22.59
N PRO A 278 7.02 -4.17 -23.27
CA PRO A 278 5.99 -3.86 -24.25
C PRO A 278 4.91 -2.98 -23.63
N ILE A 279 4.62 -1.85 -24.28
CA ILE A 279 3.66 -0.88 -23.74
C ILE A 279 2.23 -1.44 -23.73
N SER A 280 1.93 -2.37 -24.63
CA SER A 280 0.68 -3.15 -24.59
C SER A 280 0.48 -3.85 -23.25
N ASP A 281 1.52 -4.51 -22.75
CA ASP A 281 1.46 -5.33 -21.55
C ASP A 281 1.31 -4.44 -20.30
N GLU A 282 2.03 -3.31 -20.28
CA GLU A 282 1.91 -2.33 -19.20
C GLU A 282 0.55 -1.62 -19.21
N ILE A 283 -0.03 -1.34 -20.39
CA ILE A 283 -1.39 -0.79 -20.51
C ILE A 283 -2.43 -1.82 -20.03
N GLU A 284 -2.29 -3.10 -20.38
CA GLU A 284 -3.19 -4.17 -19.94
C GLU A 284 -3.20 -4.29 -18.41
N TRP A 285 -2.01 -4.34 -17.79
CA TRP A 285 -1.87 -4.30 -16.34
C TRP A 285 -2.49 -3.02 -15.75
N LEU A 286 -2.23 -1.85 -16.34
CA LEU A 286 -2.77 -0.58 -15.85
C LEU A 286 -4.30 -0.52 -15.95
N ASN A 287 -4.92 -1.19 -16.93
CA ASN A 287 -6.37 -1.26 -17.06
C ASN A 287 -7.00 -1.94 -15.82
N GLU A 288 -6.40 -3.02 -15.32
CA GLU A 288 -6.86 -3.73 -14.12
C GLU A 288 -6.72 -2.86 -12.87
N VAL A 289 -5.56 -2.19 -12.74
CA VAL A 289 -5.27 -1.28 -11.61
C VAL A 289 -6.26 -0.11 -11.60
N ALA A 290 -6.57 0.46 -12.77
CA ALA A 290 -7.50 1.57 -12.93
C ALA A 290 -8.95 1.21 -12.61
N LEU A 291 -9.44 0.05 -13.07
CA LEU A 291 -10.79 -0.43 -12.74
C LEU A 291 -10.95 -0.70 -11.24
N SER A 292 -9.88 -1.16 -10.59
CA SER A 292 -9.87 -1.36 -9.14
C SER A 292 -9.75 -0.05 -8.34
N ASN A 293 -9.37 1.06 -8.99
CA ASN A 293 -9.03 2.33 -8.34
C ASN A 293 -9.54 3.54 -9.17
N LEU A 294 -10.86 3.67 -9.30
CA LEU A 294 -11.50 4.63 -10.21
C LEU A 294 -11.05 6.10 -10.03
N LYS A 295 -10.65 6.50 -8.81
CA LYS A 295 -10.33 7.89 -8.43
C LYS A 295 -8.89 8.02 -7.92
N ASN A 296 -7.94 7.96 -8.85
CA ASN A 296 -6.51 8.05 -8.53
C ASN A 296 -5.74 8.86 -9.59
N TYR A 297 -5.06 9.93 -9.18
CA TYR A 297 -4.29 10.79 -10.10
C TYR A 297 -3.11 10.09 -10.76
N GLN A 298 -2.40 9.24 -10.01
CA GLN A 298 -1.14 8.63 -10.45
C GLN A 298 -1.38 7.63 -11.59
N ILE A 299 -2.49 6.90 -11.57
CA ILE A 299 -2.88 5.97 -12.64
C ILE A 299 -3.04 6.71 -13.97
N TRP A 300 -3.83 7.79 -13.99
CA TRP A 300 -4.09 8.56 -15.20
C TRP A 300 -2.85 9.30 -15.69
N HIS A 301 -2.03 9.80 -14.77
CA HIS A 301 -0.75 10.41 -15.13
C HIS A 301 0.23 9.37 -15.71
N HIS A 302 0.34 8.18 -15.11
CA HIS A 302 1.16 7.09 -15.63
C HIS A 302 0.70 6.68 -17.03
N ARG A 303 -0.61 6.58 -17.25
CA ARG A 303 -1.19 6.30 -18.57
C ARG A 303 -0.78 7.34 -19.62
N GLN A 304 -0.84 8.63 -19.28
CA GLN A 304 -0.35 9.71 -20.15
C GLN A 304 1.15 9.58 -20.46
N LEU A 305 1.98 9.27 -19.46
CA LEU A 305 3.42 9.07 -19.64
C LEU A 305 3.75 7.87 -20.56
N LEU A 306 2.95 6.80 -20.48
CA LEU A 306 3.07 5.66 -21.39
C LEU A 306 2.73 6.09 -22.83
N LEU A 307 1.64 6.83 -23.02
CA LEU A 307 1.30 7.39 -24.33
C LEU A 307 2.35 8.37 -24.85
N ASP A 308 2.92 9.23 -24.00
CA ASP A 308 3.99 10.18 -24.37
C ASP A 308 5.24 9.45 -24.85
N TYR A 309 5.56 8.31 -24.23
CA TYR A 309 6.70 7.50 -24.60
C TYR A 309 6.45 6.66 -25.85
N TYR A 310 5.25 6.09 -25.98
CA TYR A 310 4.94 5.13 -27.03
C TYR A 310 4.55 5.79 -28.34
N TYR A 311 3.71 6.83 -28.32
CA TYR A 311 3.18 7.45 -29.54
C TYR A 311 4.26 7.85 -30.57
N PRO A 312 5.40 8.48 -30.19
CA PRO A 312 6.44 8.83 -31.15
C PRO A 312 7.01 7.62 -31.92
N SER A 313 7.02 6.43 -31.31
CA SER A 313 7.52 5.20 -31.95
C SER A 313 6.56 4.62 -33.00
N ILE A 314 5.27 4.92 -32.90
CA ILE A 314 4.23 4.41 -33.82
C ILE A 314 3.64 5.50 -34.70
N ALA A 315 4.01 6.76 -34.54
CA ALA A 315 3.39 7.89 -35.24
C ALA A 315 3.43 7.79 -36.78
N GLY A 316 4.42 7.06 -37.33
CA GLY A 316 4.52 6.79 -38.77
C GLY A 316 3.69 5.60 -39.27
N ASP A 317 3.10 4.80 -38.37
CA ASP A 317 2.26 3.65 -38.69
C ASP A 317 0.79 3.96 -38.34
N GLU A 318 0.02 4.32 -39.37
CA GLU A 318 -1.38 4.68 -39.21
C GLU A 318 -2.23 3.51 -38.66
N SER A 319 -1.86 2.26 -38.96
CA SER A 319 -2.57 1.10 -38.44
C SER A 319 -2.34 0.94 -36.95
N ALA A 320 -1.09 1.07 -36.49
CA ALA A 320 -0.76 1.00 -35.08
C ALA A 320 -1.41 2.14 -34.27
N VAL A 321 -1.43 3.36 -34.81
CA VAL A 321 -2.11 4.51 -34.16
C VAL A 321 -3.61 4.29 -34.05
N LYS A 322 -4.26 3.77 -35.10
CA LYS A 322 -5.70 3.44 -35.07
C LYS A 322 -6.01 2.36 -34.04
N GLU A 323 -5.16 1.34 -33.94
CA GLU A 323 -5.36 0.27 -32.98
C GLU A 323 -5.19 0.75 -31.53
N LEU A 324 -4.19 1.59 -31.26
CA LEU A 324 -4.03 2.26 -29.97
C LEU A 324 -5.26 3.12 -29.66
N ALA A 325 -5.72 3.95 -30.61
CA ALA A 325 -6.90 4.78 -30.42
C ALA A 325 -8.14 3.94 -30.08
N ARG A 326 -8.36 2.85 -30.82
CA ARG A 326 -9.48 1.93 -30.58
C ARG A 326 -9.44 1.34 -29.17
N SER A 327 -8.28 0.82 -28.76
CA SER A 327 -8.06 0.25 -27.42
C SER A 327 -8.28 1.29 -26.30
N GLU A 328 -7.74 2.50 -26.47
CA GLU A 328 -7.88 3.57 -25.49
C GLU A 328 -9.33 4.07 -25.37
N ILE A 329 -10.04 4.23 -26.50
CA ILE A 329 -11.46 4.62 -26.51
C ILE A 329 -12.32 3.56 -25.83
N GLU A 330 -12.08 2.27 -26.13
CA GLU A 330 -12.79 1.16 -25.49
C GLU A 330 -12.59 1.18 -23.97
N PHE A 331 -11.35 1.35 -23.52
CA PHE A 331 -11.05 1.43 -22.08
C PHE A 331 -11.68 2.65 -21.40
N VAL A 332 -11.59 3.84 -22.01
CA VAL A 332 -12.22 5.07 -21.49
C VAL A 332 -13.74 4.90 -21.42
N THR A 333 -14.36 4.25 -22.40
CA THR A 333 -15.80 3.97 -22.41
C THR A 333 -16.18 3.11 -21.21
N ARG A 334 -15.47 2.00 -20.97
CA ARG A 334 -15.68 1.15 -19.78
C ARG A 334 -15.53 1.92 -18.46
N MET A 335 -14.53 2.80 -18.36
CA MET A 335 -14.34 3.62 -17.16
C MET A 335 -15.51 4.61 -16.94
N LEU A 336 -16.10 5.15 -18.01
CA LEU A 336 -17.27 6.03 -17.93
C LEU A 336 -18.57 5.26 -17.68
N GLU A 337 -18.66 3.98 -18.05
CA GLU A 337 -19.79 3.12 -17.66
C GLU A 337 -19.85 2.93 -16.14
N GLU A 338 -18.70 2.87 -15.47
CA GLU A 338 -18.61 2.80 -14.00
C GLU A 338 -18.90 4.14 -13.31
N ASP A 339 -18.38 5.25 -13.85
CA ASP A 339 -18.64 6.61 -13.35
C ASP A 339 -18.65 7.62 -14.52
N THR A 340 -19.84 7.92 -15.02
CA THR A 340 -20.07 8.82 -16.17
C THR A 340 -19.59 10.25 -15.95
N LYS A 341 -19.23 10.61 -14.71
CA LYS A 341 -18.80 11.95 -14.29
C LYS A 341 -17.38 11.95 -13.73
N ASN A 342 -16.62 10.87 -13.93
CA ASN A 342 -15.24 10.77 -13.46
C ASN A 342 -14.34 11.82 -14.13
N TYR A 343 -13.89 12.79 -13.33
CA TYR A 343 -13.13 13.94 -13.81
C TYR A 343 -11.79 13.53 -14.46
N HIS A 344 -11.10 12.52 -13.91
CA HIS A 344 -9.83 12.07 -14.47
C HIS A 344 -10.01 11.42 -15.84
N VAL A 345 -11.06 10.61 -16.00
CA VAL A 345 -11.37 9.96 -17.27
C VAL A 345 -11.69 11.00 -18.34
N TRP A 346 -12.52 11.99 -18.02
CA TRP A 346 -12.83 13.09 -18.95
C TRP A 346 -11.60 13.92 -19.31
N SER A 347 -10.77 14.28 -18.32
CA SER A 347 -9.51 14.99 -18.57
C SER A 347 -8.56 14.17 -19.44
N TYR A 348 -8.50 12.86 -19.23
CA TYR A 348 -7.70 11.96 -20.06
C TYR A 348 -8.26 11.85 -21.48
N ARG A 349 -9.59 11.76 -21.64
CA ARG A 349 -10.25 11.72 -22.94
C ARG A 349 -9.97 12.99 -23.76
N HIS A 350 -9.97 14.18 -23.14
CA HIS A 350 -9.52 15.42 -23.79
C HIS A 350 -8.07 15.32 -24.31
N ASN A 351 -7.16 14.80 -23.48
CA ASN A 351 -5.76 14.60 -23.88
C ASN A 351 -5.64 13.59 -25.04
N LEU A 352 -6.40 12.50 -25.00
CA LEU A 352 -6.43 11.48 -26.04
C LEU A 352 -6.91 12.04 -27.37
N VAL A 353 -8.02 12.81 -27.37
CA VAL A 353 -8.54 13.49 -28.56
C VAL A 353 -7.50 14.42 -29.17
N SER A 354 -6.86 15.24 -28.33
CA SER A 354 -5.84 16.18 -28.78
C SER A 354 -4.62 15.47 -29.36
N LYS A 355 -4.12 14.44 -28.68
CA LYS A 355 -2.89 13.73 -29.02
C LYS A 355 -3.04 12.83 -30.26
N LEU A 356 -4.16 12.11 -30.37
CA LEU A 356 -4.41 11.18 -31.47
C LEU A 356 -5.22 11.81 -32.61
N GLY A 357 -5.57 13.09 -32.50
CA GLY A 357 -6.32 13.81 -33.53
C GLY A 357 -7.75 13.29 -33.72
N LEU A 358 -8.41 12.87 -32.64
CA LEU A 358 -9.75 12.25 -32.69
C LEU A 358 -10.90 13.26 -32.80
N TRP A 359 -10.65 14.40 -33.47
CA TRP A 359 -11.63 15.44 -33.79
C TRP A 359 -12.54 14.97 -34.93
N ASN A 360 -13.34 13.94 -34.67
CA ASN A 360 -14.14 13.26 -35.68
C ASN A 360 -15.59 13.02 -35.23
N ILE A 361 -16.44 12.66 -36.19
CA ILE A 361 -17.87 12.44 -35.95
C ILE A 361 -18.15 11.30 -34.98
N GLY A 362 -17.29 10.28 -34.92
CA GLY A 362 -17.43 9.16 -34.00
C GLY A 362 -17.37 9.60 -32.55
N GLU A 363 -16.40 10.46 -32.21
CA GLU A 363 -16.26 11.01 -30.86
C GLU A 363 -17.41 11.95 -30.49
N LEU A 364 -17.86 12.78 -31.44
CA LEU A 364 -19.03 13.65 -31.25
C LEU A 364 -20.31 12.84 -31.00
N LEU A 365 -20.53 11.75 -31.74
CA LEU A 365 -21.68 10.86 -31.57
C LEU A 365 -21.61 10.08 -30.25
N SER A 366 -20.43 9.57 -29.87
CA SER A 366 -20.23 8.92 -28.57
C SER A 366 -20.57 9.88 -27.42
N THR A 367 -20.12 11.13 -27.51
CA THR A 367 -20.42 12.18 -26.53
C THR A 367 -21.90 12.52 -26.50
N GLN A 368 -22.54 12.58 -27.67
CA GLN A 368 -23.97 12.80 -27.80
C GLN A 368 -24.75 11.70 -27.09
N ASN A 369 -24.41 10.42 -27.29
CA ASN A 369 -25.08 9.30 -26.60
C ASN A 369 -25.04 9.48 -25.07
N LEU A 370 -23.89 9.89 -24.52
CA LEU A 370 -23.77 10.16 -23.07
C LEU A 370 -24.67 11.31 -22.59
N ILE A 371 -24.95 12.29 -23.45
CA ILE A 371 -25.93 13.36 -23.16
C ILE A 371 -27.36 12.83 -23.29
N GLU A 372 -27.66 12.00 -24.29
CA GLU A 372 -29.00 11.42 -24.44
C GLU A 372 -29.36 10.50 -23.27
N ASP A 373 -28.38 9.76 -22.75
CA ASP A 373 -28.55 8.87 -21.59
C ASP A 373 -28.74 9.64 -20.27
N ASP A 374 -27.97 10.72 -20.06
CA ASP A 374 -28.16 11.68 -18.96
C ASP A 374 -28.03 13.12 -19.46
N LEU A 375 -29.17 13.76 -19.73
CA LEU A 375 -29.22 15.17 -20.18
C LEU A 375 -28.50 16.12 -19.21
N ARG A 376 -28.35 15.76 -17.93
CA ARG A 376 -27.70 16.58 -16.89
C ARG A 376 -26.22 16.25 -16.71
N ASN A 377 -25.63 15.39 -17.55
CA ASN A 377 -24.21 15.11 -17.51
C ASN A 377 -23.38 16.29 -18.05
N ASN A 378 -23.06 17.23 -17.16
CA ASN A 378 -22.28 18.42 -17.52
C ASN A 378 -20.88 18.08 -18.06
N SER A 379 -20.29 16.94 -17.69
CA SER A 379 -19.00 16.52 -18.23
C SER A 379 -19.11 16.19 -19.73
N ALA A 380 -20.20 15.53 -20.15
CA ALA A 380 -20.45 15.25 -21.56
C ALA A 380 -20.77 16.53 -22.34
N TRP A 381 -21.55 17.46 -21.78
CA TRP A 381 -21.76 18.79 -22.38
C TRP A 381 -20.45 19.57 -22.54
N SER A 382 -19.60 19.55 -21.52
CA SER A 382 -18.28 20.18 -21.55
C SER A 382 -17.39 19.54 -22.63
N HIS A 383 -17.42 18.21 -22.74
CA HIS A 383 -16.63 17.53 -23.76
C HIS A 383 -17.14 17.82 -25.18
N ARG A 384 -18.46 17.87 -25.38
CA ARG A 384 -19.06 18.29 -26.65
C ARG A 384 -18.61 19.70 -27.03
N PHE A 385 -18.58 20.62 -26.05
CA PHE A 385 -18.14 21.99 -26.27
C PHE A 385 -16.69 22.01 -26.76
N PHE A 386 -15.81 21.31 -26.06
CA PHE A 386 -14.41 21.14 -26.44
C PHE A 386 -14.28 20.58 -27.88
N LEU A 387 -14.98 19.48 -28.21
CA LEU A 387 -14.91 18.86 -29.53
C LEU A 387 -15.32 19.79 -30.68
N VAL A 388 -16.33 20.64 -30.46
CA VAL A 388 -16.88 21.50 -31.51
C VAL A 388 -16.14 22.82 -31.62
N PHE A 389 -15.70 23.40 -30.50
CA PHE A 389 -15.20 24.78 -30.46
C PHE A 389 -13.68 24.90 -30.31
N ASP A 390 -12.99 23.82 -29.94
CA ASP A 390 -11.53 23.79 -29.77
C ASP A 390 -10.82 22.90 -30.80
N ASP A 391 -11.53 22.44 -31.84
CA ASP A 391 -10.90 21.72 -32.97
C ASP A 391 -9.80 22.61 -33.60
N PRO A 392 -8.54 22.14 -33.68
CA PRO A 392 -7.44 22.88 -34.28
C PRO A 392 -7.71 23.36 -35.71
N LYS A 393 -8.60 22.70 -36.47
CA LYS A 393 -9.00 23.13 -37.82
C LYS A 393 -9.75 24.46 -37.84
N LEU A 394 -10.34 24.87 -36.71
CA LEU A 394 -11.03 26.15 -36.55
C LEU A 394 -10.06 27.30 -36.21
N GLN A 395 -8.79 27.00 -35.96
CA GLN A 395 -7.77 28.02 -35.79
C GLN A 395 -7.37 28.62 -37.16
N PRO A 396 -7.21 29.94 -37.27
CA PRO A 396 -6.76 30.55 -38.51
C PRO A 396 -5.36 30.05 -38.88
N GLN A 397 -5.21 29.44 -40.07
CA GLN A 397 -3.90 28.99 -40.55
C GLN A 397 -2.99 30.20 -40.83
N GLY A 398 -1.88 30.30 -40.09
CA GLY A 398 -0.86 31.34 -40.28
C GLY A 398 -1.19 32.72 -39.69
N GLY A 399 -2.23 32.82 -38.85
CA GLY A 399 -2.60 34.03 -38.12
C GLY A 399 -2.09 34.05 -36.67
N ASP A 400 -2.22 35.20 -36.02
CA ASP A 400 -1.96 35.37 -34.59
C ASP A 400 -2.75 34.34 -33.76
N ALA A 401 -2.09 33.60 -32.87
CA ALA A 401 -2.73 32.62 -32.00
C ALA A 401 -3.76 33.25 -31.04
N SER A 402 -3.81 34.59 -30.92
CA SER A 402 -4.85 35.31 -30.20
C SER A 402 -6.06 35.72 -31.06
N ALA A 403 -6.07 35.44 -32.36
CA ALA A 403 -7.22 35.75 -33.21
C ALA A 403 -8.44 34.86 -32.85
N PRO A 404 -9.67 35.40 -32.82
CA PRO A 404 -10.85 34.62 -32.49
C PRO A 404 -11.03 33.45 -33.48
N HIS A 405 -11.32 32.26 -32.95
CA HIS A 405 -11.72 31.13 -33.76
C HIS A 405 -13.00 31.49 -34.51
N THR A 406 -13.01 31.29 -35.83
CA THR A 406 -14.22 31.51 -36.62
C THR A 406 -14.99 30.20 -36.70
N VAL A 407 -16.08 30.10 -35.94
CA VAL A 407 -16.99 28.95 -36.01
C VAL A 407 -17.87 29.11 -37.25
N PRO A 408 -17.92 28.13 -38.18
CA PRO A 408 -18.83 28.18 -39.31
C PRO A 408 -20.30 28.30 -38.88
N ASP A 409 -21.08 29.13 -39.58
CA ASP A 409 -22.47 29.40 -39.23
C ASP A 409 -23.34 28.13 -39.20
N ASP A 410 -23.09 27.18 -40.10
CA ASP A 410 -23.80 25.90 -40.15
C ASP A 410 -23.52 25.02 -38.92
N VAL A 411 -22.27 25.03 -38.43
CA VAL A 411 -21.88 24.33 -37.20
C VAL A 411 -22.54 25.01 -35.99
N LEU A 412 -22.51 26.34 -35.93
CA LEU A 412 -23.14 27.10 -34.86
C LEU A 412 -24.66 26.89 -34.82
N ASP A 413 -25.32 26.94 -35.98
CA ASP A 413 -26.75 26.67 -36.12
C ASP A 413 -27.12 25.27 -35.64
N ARG A 414 -26.32 24.26 -36.03
CA ARG A 414 -26.49 22.88 -35.55
C ARG A 414 -26.41 22.81 -34.02
N GLU A 415 -25.39 23.40 -33.41
CA GLU A 415 -25.20 23.35 -31.95
C GLU A 415 -26.25 24.14 -31.16
N VAL A 416 -26.65 25.31 -31.64
CA VAL A 416 -27.73 26.10 -31.05
C VAL A 416 -29.05 25.33 -31.11
N ASN A 417 -29.36 24.71 -32.26
CA ASN A 417 -30.57 23.90 -32.41
C ASN A 417 -30.54 22.65 -31.53
N TYR A 418 -29.39 21.97 -31.44
CA TYR A 418 -29.22 20.84 -30.53
C TYR A 418 -29.45 21.24 -29.06
N ALA A 419 -28.85 22.35 -28.61
CA ALA A 419 -29.06 22.84 -27.25
C ALA A 419 -30.53 23.20 -26.98
N LYS A 420 -31.20 23.87 -27.92
CA LYS A 420 -32.65 24.18 -27.84
C LYS A 420 -33.50 22.93 -27.73
N GLU A 421 -33.21 21.90 -28.53
CA GLU A 421 -33.89 20.61 -28.47
C GLU A 421 -33.78 20.00 -27.07
N LYS A 422 -32.58 19.95 -26.48
CA LYS A 422 -32.38 19.36 -25.14
C LYS A 422 -32.95 20.21 -24.02
N ILE A 423 -32.92 21.53 -24.15
CA ILE A 423 -33.61 22.44 -23.23
C ILE A 423 -35.12 22.20 -23.25
N ALA A 424 -35.73 21.99 -24.42
CA ALA A 424 -37.17 21.72 -24.51
C ALA A 424 -37.57 20.44 -23.75
N LEU A 425 -36.70 19.42 -23.74
CA LEU A 425 -36.89 18.18 -22.98
C LEU A 425 -36.70 18.37 -21.46
N ALA A 426 -35.73 19.19 -21.06
CA ALA A 426 -35.42 19.45 -19.65
C ALA A 426 -35.20 20.96 -19.39
N PRO A 427 -36.29 21.76 -19.30
CA PRO A 427 -36.19 23.22 -19.25
C PRO A 427 -35.37 23.79 -18.09
N GLN A 428 -35.32 23.10 -16.95
CA GLN A 428 -34.56 23.51 -15.77
C GLN A 428 -33.13 22.93 -15.73
N ASN A 429 -32.66 22.23 -16.77
CA ASN A 429 -31.30 21.69 -16.83
C ASN A 429 -30.28 22.79 -17.15
N GLN A 430 -29.52 23.20 -16.15
CA GLN A 430 -28.50 24.24 -16.29
C GLN A 430 -27.42 23.92 -17.34
N SER A 431 -27.05 22.65 -17.54
CA SER A 431 -25.94 22.28 -18.44
C SER A 431 -26.23 22.69 -19.88
N ALA A 432 -27.45 22.43 -20.37
CA ALA A 432 -27.85 22.78 -21.73
C ALA A 432 -27.97 24.31 -21.93
N TRP A 433 -28.42 25.05 -20.91
CA TRP A 433 -28.44 26.51 -20.94
C TRP A 433 -27.03 27.12 -20.95
N ASN A 434 -26.13 26.60 -20.11
CA ASN A 434 -24.73 27.01 -20.10
C ASN A 434 -24.06 26.71 -21.44
N TYR A 435 -24.35 25.55 -22.04
CA TYR A 435 -23.86 25.19 -23.37
C TYR A 435 -24.38 26.13 -24.45
N LEU A 436 -25.69 26.43 -24.47
CA LEU A 436 -26.30 27.37 -25.41
C LEU A 436 -25.63 28.75 -25.30
N ARG A 437 -25.47 29.27 -24.09
CA ARG A 437 -24.79 30.55 -23.85
C ARG A 437 -23.34 30.51 -24.34
N GLY A 438 -22.61 29.45 -24.00
CA GLY A 438 -21.23 29.24 -24.45
C GLY A 438 -21.12 29.20 -25.98
N ALA A 439 -22.00 28.46 -26.66
CA ALA A 439 -22.01 28.34 -28.12
C ALA A 439 -22.26 29.70 -28.78
N LEU A 440 -23.24 30.47 -28.29
CA LEU A 440 -23.54 31.82 -28.78
C LEU A 440 -22.35 32.77 -28.58
N THR A 441 -21.76 32.78 -27.38
CA THR A 441 -20.58 33.61 -27.08
C THR A 441 -19.40 33.24 -27.97
N ARG A 442 -19.10 31.94 -28.10
CA ARG A 442 -17.96 31.45 -28.89
C ARG A 442 -18.14 31.67 -30.39
N GLY A 443 -19.38 31.58 -30.87
CA GLY A 443 -19.75 31.90 -32.25
C GLY A 443 -19.98 33.39 -32.52
N GLY A 444 -19.79 34.28 -31.54
CA GLY A 444 -20.01 35.72 -31.72
C GLY A 444 -21.46 36.12 -32.01
N ARG A 445 -22.44 35.27 -31.67
CA ARG A 445 -23.85 35.49 -31.95
C ARG A 445 -24.56 36.12 -30.74
N PRO A 446 -25.26 37.26 -30.90
CA PRO A 446 -25.96 37.90 -29.79
C PRO A 446 -27.02 37.01 -29.15
N PHE A 447 -27.16 37.08 -27.82
CA PHE A 447 -28.18 36.33 -27.09
C PHE A 447 -29.61 36.66 -27.53
N GLY A 448 -29.85 37.87 -28.04
CA GLY A 448 -31.14 38.28 -28.61
C GLY A 448 -31.67 37.34 -29.71
N THR A 449 -30.81 36.63 -30.43
CA THR A 449 -31.22 35.65 -31.45
C THR A 449 -32.00 34.44 -30.91
N VAL A 450 -31.94 34.19 -29.60
CA VAL A 450 -32.67 33.11 -28.93
C VAL A 450 -33.77 33.61 -27.99
N GLN A 451 -34.10 34.90 -28.02
CA GLN A 451 -35.14 35.50 -27.17
C GLN A 451 -36.48 34.78 -27.31
N GLN A 452 -36.99 34.65 -28.54
CA GLN A 452 -38.29 34.01 -28.79
C GLN A 452 -38.34 32.56 -28.26
N PHE A 453 -37.20 31.87 -28.24
CA PHE A 453 -37.11 30.54 -27.65
C PHE A 453 -37.16 30.59 -26.13
N ALA A 454 -36.39 31.48 -25.50
CA ALA A 454 -36.36 31.63 -24.05
C ALA A 454 -37.72 32.09 -23.47
N GLU A 455 -38.44 32.96 -24.19
CA GLU A 455 -39.79 33.43 -23.82
C GLU A 455 -40.81 32.28 -23.71
N GLN A 456 -40.61 31.14 -24.37
CA GLN A 456 -41.52 29.99 -24.26
C GLN A 456 -41.54 29.37 -22.85
N PHE A 457 -40.54 29.67 -22.02
CA PHE A 457 -40.40 29.11 -20.67
C PHE A 457 -40.84 30.08 -19.56
N VAL A 458 -41.30 31.28 -19.92
CA VAL A 458 -41.72 32.32 -18.97
C VAL A 458 -43.06 32.89 -19.44
N SER A 459 -44.08 32.84 -18.59
CA SER A 459 -45.38 33.43 -18.89
C SER A 459 -45.94 34.22 -17.70
N ALA A 460 -46.65 35.31 -18.01
CA ALA A 460 -47.29 36.19 -17.03
C ALA A 460 -46.36 36.67 -15.89
N LEU A 461 -45.10 36.96 -16.20
CA LEU A 461 -44.09 37.40 -15.22
C LEU A 461 -44.58 38.64 -14.45
N GLY A 462 -44.52 38.58 -13.12
CA GLY A 462 -44.99 39.64 -12.22
C GLY A 462 -46.51 39.71 -12.04
N GLN A 463 -47.29 38.77 -12.58
CA GLN A 463 -48.75 38.71 -12.44
C GLN A 463 -49.18 37.51 -11.59
N ASP A 464 -50.47 37.45 -11.23
CA ASP A 464 -51.03 36.33 -10.43
C ASP A 464 -50.88 34.97 -11.12
N ALA A 465 -50.92 34.93 -12.45
CA ALA A 465 -50.77 33.73 -13.27
C ALA A 465 -49.32 33.41 -13.66
N GLU A 466 -48.32 33.98 -12.97
CA GLU A 466 -46.90 33.80 -13.29
C GLU A 466 -46.46 32.34 -13.26
N ASP A 467 -45.99 31.84 -14.41
CA ASP A 467 -45.42 30.51 -14.59
C ASP A 467 -44.05 30.60 -15.27
N VAL A 468 -43.00 30.16 -14.55
CA VAL A 468 -41.62 30.10 -15.03
C VAL A 468 -41.19 28.64 -14.99
N ARG A 469 -41.12 28.02 -16.18
CA ARG A 469 -40.66 26.64 -16.37
C ARG A 469 -39.14 26.52 -16.34
N SER A 470 -38.42 27.63 -16.50
CA SER A 470 -36.96 27.68 -16.42
C SER A 470 -36.46 28.99 -15.81
N SER A 471 -35.83 28.93 -14.63
CA SER A 471 -35.15 30.10 -14.07
C SER A 471 -33.92 30.51 -14.88
N HIS A 472 -33.31 29.57 -15.61
CA HIS A 472 -32.19 29.87 -16.53
C HIS A 472 -32.65 30.63 -17.78
N ALA A 473 -33.86 30.35 -18.28
CA ALA A 473 -34.47 31.16 -19.34
C ALA A 473 -34.73 32.59 -18.84
N LEU A 474 -35.25 32.73 -17.62
CA LEU A 474 -35.52 34.04 -17.03
C LEU A 474 -34.25 34.87 -16.82
N ASP A 475 -33.15 34.24 -16.39
CA ASP A 475 -31.81 34.85 -16.29
C ASP A 475 -31.30 35.33 -17.67
N LEU A 476 -31.38 34.47 -18.69
CA LEU A 476 -31.01 34.84 -20.06
C LEU A 476 -31.87 36.00 -20.60
N LEU A 477 -33.18 35.99 -20.35
CA LEU A 477 -34.08 37.07 -20.76
C LEU A 477 -33.75 38.39 -20.07
N ALA A 478 -33.38 38.37 -18.78
CA ALA A 478 -32.97 39.57 -18.07
C ALA A 478 -31.79 40.27 -18.77
N GLU A 479 -30.82 39.51 -19.26
CA GLU A 479 -29.68 40.04 -20.03
C GLU A 479 -30.10 40.56 -21.41
N ILE A 480 -30.91 39.79 -22.14
CA ILE A 480 -31.41 40.20 -23.45
C ILE A 480 -32.19 41.52 -23.36
N TYR A 481 -33.06 41.67 -22.34
CA TYR A 481 -33.80 42.91 -22.12
C TYR A 481 -32.87 44.08 -21.78
N ALA A 482 -31.84 43.85 -20.96
CA ALA A 482 -30.85 44.88 -20.65
C ALA A 482 -30.08 45.34 -21.90
N ASP A 483 -29.63 44.41 -22.74
CA ASP A 483 -28.91 44.69 -24.00
C ASP A 483 -29.77 45.46 -25.01
N GLN A 484 -31.09 45.24 -24.98
CA GLN A 484 -32.07 45.97 -25.80
C GLN A 484 -32.45 47.35 -25.21
N GLY A 485 -31.98 47.68 -24.01
CA GLY A 485 -32.35 48.91 -23.29
C GLY A 485 -33.67 48.84 -22.52
N ASP A 486 -34.34 47.68 -22.48
CA ASP A 486 -35.55 47.46 -21.70
C ASP A 486 -35.22 47.13 -20.24
N ARG A 487 -34.84 48.16 -19.51
CA ARG A 487 -34.39 48.03 -18.12
C ARG A 487 -35.51 47.63 -17.17
N ASP A 488 -36.76 47.96 -17.47
CA ASP A 488 -37.88 47.63 -16.60
C ASP A 488 -38.21 46.14 -16.65
N ARG A 489 -38.26 45.52 -17.85
CA ARG A 489 -38.41 44.07 -17.95
C ARG A 489 -37.19 43.32 -17.41
N SER A 490 -35.99 43.83 -17.66
CA SER A 490 -34.77 43.25 -17.09
C SER A 490 -34.77 43.26 -15.56
N ARG A 491 -35.08 44.42 -14.94
CA ARG A 491 -35.19 44.57 -13.49
C ARG A 491 -36.26 43.64 -12.92
N LEU A 492 -37.44 43.57 -13.54
CA LEU A 492 -38.51 42.68 -13.11
C LEU A 492 -38.04 41.22 -13.13
N ALA A 493 -37.42 40.75 -14.22
CA ALA A 493 -36.89 39.38 -14.30
C ALA A 493 -35.90 39.05 -13.18
N LEU A 494 -34.93 39.95 -12.91
CA LEU A 494 -33.95 39.77 -11.84
C LEU A 494 -34.60 39.76 -10.44
N GLN A 495 -35.58 40.64 -10.20
CA GLN A 495 -36.31 40.66 -8.93
C GLN A 495 -37.08 39.35 -8.72
N ARG A 496 -37.80 38.87 -9.74
CA ARG A 496 -38.55 37.61 -9.67
C ARG A 496 -37.64 36.39 -9.48
N LEU A 497 -36.42 36.41 -10.05
CA LEU A 497 -35.39 35.40 -9.73
C LEU A 497 -35.05 35.40 -8.24
N GLY A 498 -34.70 36.55 -7.66
CA GLY A 498 -34.35 36.64 -6.25
C GLY A 498 -35.49 36.35 -5.28
N GLU A 499 -36.71 36.76 -5.61
CA GLU A 499 -37.86 36.66 -4.70
C GLU A 499 -38.54 35.28 -4.72
N LYS A 500 -38.56 34.61 -5.88
CA LYS A 500 -39.39 33.40 -6.06
C LYS A 500 -38.67 32.25 -6.74
N TRP A 501 -37.99 32.49 -7.86
CA TRP A 501 -37.56 31.39 -8.76
C TRP A 501 -36.14 30.88 -8.51
N ASP A 502 -35.32 31.63 -7.77
CA ASP A 502 -33.96 31.27 -7.38
C ASP A 502 -33.50 32.03 -6.11
N PRO A 503 -34.25 31.89 -5.00
CA PRO A 503 -34.01 32.68 -3.78
C PRO A 503 -32.67 32.37 -3.10
N VAL A 504 -32.05 31.22 -3.38
CA VAL A 504 -30.71 30.89 -2.86
C VAL A 504 -29.64 31.89 -3.34
N ARG A 505 -29.85 32.51 -4.50
CA ARG A 505 -28.95 33.53 -5.08
C ARG A 505 -29.55 34.94 -5.00
N GLU A 506 -30.51 35.19 -4.11
CA GLU A 506 -31.15 36.51 -3.95
C GLU A 506 -30.14 37.67 -3.87
N GLY A 507 -29.06 37.51 -3.09
CA GLY A 507 -27.99 38.51 -2.99
C GLY A 507 -27.30 38.81 -4.33
N TYR A 508 -27.07 37.77 -5.15
CA TYR A 508 -26.52 37.93 -6.50
C TYR A 508 -27.50 38.66 -7.43
N TRP A 509 -28.79 38.34 -7.37
CA TRP A 509 -29.80 39.02 -8.19
C TRP A 509 -29.98 40.49 -7.80
N LYS A 510 -29.97 40.81 -6.50
CA LYS A 510 -29.96 42.20 -6.01
C LYS A 510 -28.73 42.97 -6.51
N TYR A 511 -27.57 42.32 -6.50
CA TYR A 511 -26.36 42.90 -7.10
C TYR A 511 -26.52 43.15 -8.61
N ARG A 512 -27.06 42.20 -9.36
CA ARG A 512 -27.35 42.36 -10.80
C ARG A 512 -28.33 43.51 -11.08
N VAL A 513 -29.35 43.71 -10.23
CA VAL A 513 -30.26 44.86 -10.32
C VAL A 513 -29.49 46.17 -10.12
N SER A 514 -28.61 46.27 -9.13
CA SER A 514 -27.81 47.49 -8.89
C SER A 514 -26.88 47.88 -10.05
N GLN A 515 -26.42 46.88 -10.83
CA GLN A 515 -25.61 47.11 -12.03
C GLN A 515 -26.41 47.80 -13.14
N LEU A 516 -27.70 47.49 -13.28
CA LEU A 516 -28.59 48.16 -14.25
C LEU A 516 -28.80 49.64 -13.92
N GLU A 517 -28.72 50.00 -12.63
CA GLU A 517 -28.89 51.37 -12.13
C GLU A 517 -27.61 52.20 -12.27
N THR A 518 -26.45 51.56 -12.12
CA THR A 518 -25.13 52.23 -12.23
C THR A 518 -24.70 52.48 -13.67
N ALA A 519 -25.22 51.69 -14.63
CA ALA A 519 -24.99 51.87 -16.06
C ALA A 519 -25.93 52.91 -16.71
N ALA A 520 -26.75 53.62 -15.91
CA ALA A 520 -27.56 54.77 -16.30
C ALA A 520 -26.75 56.06 -16.23
#